data_AF-A0A7S4FIX2-F1
#
_entry.id   AF-A0A7S4FIX2-F1
#
_cell.length_a   1.000
_cell.length_b   1.000
_cell.length_c   1.000
_cell.angle_alpha   90.00
_cell.angle_beta   90.00
_cell.angle_gamma   90.00
#
_symmetry.space_group_name_H-M   'P 1'
#
loop_
_entity.id
_entity.type
_entity.pdbx_description
1 polymer ?
#
loop_
_entity_poly.entity_id
_entity_poly.type
_entity_poly.pdbx_seq_one_letter_code
_entity_poly.pdbx_strand_id
1 'polypeptide(L)'
;MACKRKEDKELASVKEENIVLSDKYDVENDPNYSEELVHWMQQQVEQEIKVIESKGAKAIPIPVKNCGILHEKEHLIVNRVEVNTGFNFDKVQRLMLTDPIPCPVRTGYWYVSVLLFTDKPVPLILPYTYEKNKHNKLAEWVFINNNMARSRHAVNFAD
;
A
#
# COMPACT_ATOMS: atom_id res chain seq x y z
N MET A 1 35.71 37.84 38.48
CA MET A 1 35.48 36.43 38.87
C MET A 1 34.25 35.92 38.14
N ALA A 2 34.46 35.07 37.14
CA ALA A 2 33.41 34.58 36.26
C ALA A 2 32.69 33.38 36.89
N CYS A 3 31.37 33.51 37.10
CA CYS A 3 30.49 32.43 37.54
C CYS A 3 29.96 31.71 36.28
N LYS A 4 30.53 30.54 35.96
CA LYS A 4 30.13 29.72 34.81
C LYS A 4 28.90 28.89 35.18
N ARG A 5 27.77 29.12 34.49
CA ARG A 5 26.59 28.25 34.45
C ARG A 5 26.98 26.95 33.73
N LYS A 6 26.63 25.80 34.30
CA LYS A 6 26.62 24.51 33.61
C LYS A 6 25.17 24.05 33.51
N GLU A 7 24.69 23.95 32.29
CA GLU A 7 23.44 23.31 31.90
C GLU A 7 23.75 21.82 31.72
N ASP A 8 23.16 20.96 32.54
CA ASP A 8 23.22 19.51 32.33
C ASP A 8 22.03 19.11 31.46
N LYS A 9 22.34 18.83 30.19
CA LYS A 9 21.48 18.16 29.21
C LYS A 9 21.63 16.66 29.40
N GLU A 10 20.55 15.99 29.82
CA GLU A 10 20.45 14.54 29.72
C GLU A 10 19.51 14.21 28.55
N LEU A 11 20.08 14.16 27.34
CA LEU A 11 19.42 13.62 26.15
C LEU A 11 19.99 12.22 25.92
N ALA A 12 19.26 11.21 26.40
CA ALA A 12 19.62 9.81 26.26
C ALA A 12 19.76 9.45 24.77
N SER A 13 20.95 9.00 24.40
CA SER A 13 21.26 8.47 23.08
C SER A 13 20.61 7.09 22.92
N VAL A 14 19.57 7.00 22.11
CA VAL A 14 19.10 5.71 21.59
C VAL A 14 20.06 5.33 20.48
N LYS A 15 20.82 4.27 20.72
CA LYS A 15 21.76 3.69 19.75
C LYS A 15 20.96 3.23 18.52
N GLU A 16 21.27 3.82 17.38
CA GLU A 16 20.88 3.33 16.07
C GLU A 16 21.42 1.91 15.91
N GLU A 17 20.54 0.92 16.05
CA GLU A 17 20.84 -0.42 15.58
C GLU A 17 20.87 -0.39 14.06
N ASN A 18 22.00 -0.83 13.49
CA ASN A 18 22.27 -0.91 12.07
C ASN A 18 21.16 -1.66 11.32
N ILE A 19 20.21 -0.92 10.74
CA ILE A 19 19.34 -1.46 9.69
C ILE A 19 20.19 -1.51 8.42
N VAL A 20 20.63 -2.72 8.06
CA VAL A 20 21.21 -2.96 6.73
C VAL A 20 20.09 -2.80 5.70
N LEU A 21 20.00 -1.61 5.10
CA LEU A 21 19.13 -1.32 3.98
C LEU A 21 19.87 -1.76 2.70
N SER A 22 19.50 -2.91 2.16
CA SER A 22 19.88 -3.26 0.80
C SER A 22 19.03 -2.43 -0.17
N ASP A 23 19.64 -1.45 -0.84
CA ASP A 23 19.03 -0.61 -1.91
C ASP A 23 18.64 -1.40 -3.18
N LYS A 24 18.58 -2.73 -3.09
CA LYS A 24 18.09 -3.65 -4.11
C LYS A 24 17.28 -4.72 -3.40
N TYR A 25 15.97 -4.51 -3.29
CA TYR A 25 15.07 -5.65 -3.15
C TYR A 25 15.23 -6.46 -4.44
N ASP A 26 15.91 -7.60 -4.37
CA ASP A 26 15.95 -8.57 -5.47
C ASP A 26 14.55 -9.15 -5.61
N VAL A 27 13.74 -8.49 -6.44
CA VAL A 27 12.40 -8.95 -6.84
C VAL A 27 12.48 -10.37 -7.41
N GLU A 28 13.59 -10.71 -8.07
CA GLU A 28 13.87 -12.04 -8.62
C GLU A 28 14.05 -13.14 -7.55
N ASN A 29 14.36 -12.78 -6.30
CA ASN A 29 14.58 -13.72 -5.19
C ASN A 29 13.43 -13.76 -4.17
N ASP A 30 12.34 -13.01 -4.38
CA ASP A 30 11.14 -13.12 -3.53
C ASP A 30 10.36 -14.40 -3.92
N PRO A 31 10.21 -15.38 -3.01
CA PRO A 31 9.41 -16.60 -3.29
C PRO A 31 7.94 -16.29 -3.59
N ASN A 32 7.47 -15.07 -3.36
CA ASN A 32 6.14 -14.60 -3.70
C ASN A 32 6.05 -13.82 -5.01
N TYR A 33 7.18 -13.49 -5.63
CA TYR A 33 7.20 -12.83 -6.92
C TYR A 33 6.85 -13.82 -8.04
N SER A 34 5.93 -13.41 -8.90
CA SER A 34 5.56 -14.15 -10.09
C SER A 34 5.32 -13.14 -11.21
N GLU A 35 6.08 -13.22 -12.29
CA GLU A 35 5.88 -12.39 -13.48
C GLU A 35 4.46 -12.57 -14.03
N GLU A 36 3.94 -13.80 -13.98
CA GLU A 36 2.57 -14.12 -14.36
C GLU A 36 1.55 -13.37 -13.49
N LEU A 37 1.80 -13.29 -12.17
CA LEU A 37 0.94 -12.56 -11.24
C LEU A 37 0.97 -11.06 -11.55
N VAL A 38 2.15 -10.49 -11.77
CA VAL A 38 2.31 -9.07 -12.12
C VAL A 38 1.56 -8.75 -13.41
N HIS A 39 1.76 -9.56 -14.45
CA HIS A 39 1.10 -9.37 -15.74
C HIS A 39 -0.43 -9.51 -15.61
N TRP A 40 -0.92 -10.51 -14.88
CA TRP A 40 -2.35 -10.69 -14.65
C TRP A 40 -2.95 -9.49 -13.89
N MET A 41 -2.29 -8.99 -12.84
CA MET A 41 -2.74 -7.80 -12.11
C MET A 41 -2.80 -6.56 -13.00
N GLN A 42 -1.83 -6.37 -13.89
CA GLN A 42 -1.85 -5.28 -14.86
C GLN A 42 -3.05 -5.39 -15.81
N GLN A 43 -3.32 -6.59 -16.33
CA GLN A 43 -4.49 -6.83 -17.18
C GLN A 43 -5.82 -6.50 -16.47
N GLN A 44 -5.95 -6.85 -15.20
CA GLN A 44 -7.16 -6.52 -14.42
C GLN A 44 -7.35 -5.00 -14.29
N VAL A 45 -6.27 -4.25 -14.02
CA VAL A 45 -6.33 -2.78 -13.94
C VAL A 45 -6.67 -2.17 -15.29
N GLU A 46 -6.09 -2.66 -16.38
CA GLU A 46 -6.41 -2.19 -17.73
C GLU A 46 -7.87 -2.44 -18.11
N GLN A 47 -8.42 -3.59 -17.73
CA GLN A 47 -9.84 -3.90 -17.92
C GLN A 47 -10.72 -2.94 -17.14
N GLU A 48 -10.39 -2.69 -15.86
CA GLU A 48 -11.14 -1.75 -15.03
C GLU A 48 -11.07 -0.32 -15.57
N ILE A 49 -9.91 0.13 -16.04
CA ILE A 49 -9.75 1.44 -16.70
C ILE A 49 -10.65 1.52 -17.94
N LYS A 50 -10.67 0.50 -18.80
CA LYS A 50 -11.57 0.48 -19.98
C LYS A 50 -13.05 0.59 -19.58
N VAL A 51 -13.45 -0.07 -18.48
CA VAL A 51 -14.82 0.05 -17.95
C VAL A 51 -15.10 1.48 -17.48
N ILE A 52 -14.17 2.09 -16.74
CA ILE A 52 -14.27 3.48 -16.26
C ILE A 52 -14.38 4.46 -17.44
N GLU A 53 -13.53 4.30 -18.46
CA GLU A 53 -13.51 5.13 -19.67
C GLU A 53 -14.80 4.97 -20.50
N SER A 54 -15.35 3.76 -20.58
CA SER A 54 -16.62 3.52 -21.27
C SER A 54 -17.80 4.30 -20.67
N LYS A 55 -17.67 4.70 -19.39
CA LYS A 55 -18.64 5.51 -18.64
C LYS A 55 -18.32 7.01 -18.67
N GLY A 56 -17.31 7.44 -19.45
CA GLY A 56 -16.89 8.84 -19.57
C GLY A 56 -16.01 9.35 -18.43
N ALA A 57 -15.55 8.46 -17.54
CA ALA A 57 -14.63 8.80 -16.46
C ALA A 57 -13.17 8.44 -16.84
N LYS A 58 -12.22 8.74 -15.95
CA LYS A 58 -10.79 8.40 -16.12
C LYS A 58 -10.22 7.94 -14.79
N ALA A 59 -9.15 7.15 -14.84
CA ALA A 59 -8.34 6.80 -13.67
C ALA A 59 -6.87 6.71 -14.08
N ILE A 60 -5.95 7.00 -13.16
CA ILE A 60 -4.50 6.94 -13.39
C ILE A 60 -3.94 5.69 -12.71
N PRO A 61 -3.39 4.72 -13.46
CA PRO A 61 -2.81 3.53 -12.87
C PRO A 61 -1.54 3.88 -12.08
N ILE A 62 -1.42 3.34 -10.86
CA ILE A 62 -0.20 3.38 -10.05
C ILE A 62 0.46 2.01 -10.11
N PRO A 63 1.74 1.93 -10.53
CA PRO A 63 2.47 0.67 -10.48
C PRO A 63 2.73 0.25 -9.02
N VAL A 64 2.45 -1.01 -8.72
CA VAL A 64 2.65 -1.62 -7.40
C VAL A 64 3.94 -2.43 -7.40
N LYS A 65 4.73 -2.29 -6.34
CA LYS A 65 5.95 -3.08 -6.12
C LYS A 65 5.64 -4.33 -5.31
N ASN A 66 4.86 -4.18 -4.24
CA ASN A 66 4.63 -5.25 -3.29
C ASN A 66 3.25 -5.10 -2.62
N CYS A 67 2.59 -6.24 -2.41
CA CYS A 67 1.36 -6.35 -1.64
C CYS A 67 1.64 -7.23 -0.43
N GLY A 68 1.19 -6.80 0.76
CA GLY A 68 1.36 -7.57 1.97
C GLY A 68 0.19 -7.41 2.92
N ILE A 69 0.16 -8.29 3.91
CA ILE A 69 -0.72 -8.18 5.07
C ILE A 69 0.17 -7.98 6.29
N LEU A 70 -0.15 -6.98 7.10
CA LEU A 70 0.44 -6.79 8.41
C LEU A 70 -0.53 -7.25 9.47
N HIS A 71 -0.02 -7.97 10.46
CA HIS A 71 -0.75 -8.35 11.66
C HIS A 71 -0.33 -7.40 12.78
N GLU A 72 -1.22 -6.48 13.14
CA GLU A 72 -1.03 -5.55 14.25
C GLU A 72 -1.92 -5.94 15.43
N LYS A 73 -1.36 -5.99 16.64
CA LYS A 73 -2.11 -6.44 17.84
C LYS A 73 -2.74 -7.83 17.61
N GLU A 74 -3.61 -8.31 18.50
CA GLU A 74 -4.15 -9.67 18.36
C GLU A 74 -5.11 -9.85 17.16
N HIS A 75 -5.74 -8.77 16.66
CA HIS A 75 -6.84 -8.90 15.70
C HIS A 75 -6.90 -7.85 14.58
N LEU A 76 -5.93 -6.93 14.50
CA LEU A 76 -5.96 -5.90 13.46
C LEU A 76 -5.16 -6.37 12.24
N ILE A 77 -5.85 -6.57 11.13
CA ILE A 77 -5.24 -6.93 9.85
C ILE A 77 -5.17 -5.68 8.98
N VAL A 78 -3.97 -5.28 8.59
CA VAL A 78 -3.71 -4.08 7.79
C VAL A 78 -3.16 -4.47 6.42
N ASN A 79 -3.82 -4.00 5.37
CA ASN A 79 -3.44 -4.23 3.97
C ASN A 79 -2.32 -3.27 3.60
N ARG A 80 -1.14 -3.78 3.30
CA ARG A 80 0.04 -3.00 2.97
C ARG A 80 0.28 -3.00 1.47
N VAL A 81 0.47 -1.83 0.89
CA VAL A 81 0.81 -1.67 -0.53
C VAL A 81 2.03 -0.78 -0.66
N GLU A 82 3.09 -1.31 -1.27
CA GLU A 82 4.23 -0.52 -1.72
C GLU A 82 4.05 -0.16 -3.18
N VAL A 83 4.21 1.11 -3.51
CA VAL A 83 3.96 1.63 -4.86
C VAL A 83 5.20 2.27 -5.45
N ASN A 84 5.28 2.29 -6.77
CA ASN A 84 6.35 2.94 -7.53
C ASN A 84 5.96 4.36 -7.94
N THR A 85 5.77 5.24 -6.95
CA THR A 85 5.48 6.66 -7.17
C THR A 85 5.96 7.50 -5.99
N GLY A 86 6.23 8.78 -6.21
CA GLY A 86 6.49 9.77 -5.16
C GLY A 86 5.23 10.45 -4.62
N PHE A 87 4.04 10.00 -5.03
CA PHE A 87 2.77 10.57 -4.59
C PHE A 87 2.62 10.55 -3.06
N ASN A 88 2.10 11.63 -2.48
CA ASN A 88 1.79 11.69 -1.05
C ASN A 88 0.37 11.14 -0.81
N PHE A 89 0.31 9.95 -0.22
CA PHE A 89 -0.95 9.25 0.05
C PHE A 89 -1.78 9.86 1.20
N ASP A 90 -1.23 10.75 2.03
CA ASP A 90 -2.02 11.51 3.02
C ASP A 90 -3.10 12.37 2.36
N LYS A 91 -2.96 12.65 1.05
CA LYS A 91 -3.95 13.39 0.25
C LYS A 91 -5.15 12.55 -0.16
N VAL A 92 -5.10 11.23 0.03
CA VAL A 92 -6.22 10.34 -0.29
C VAL A 92 -7.31 10.53 0.77
N GLN A 93 -8.49 10.93 0.30
CA GLN A 93 -9.65 11.21 1.15
C GLN A 93 -10.57 9.99 1.27
N ARG A 94 -10.61 9.14 0.25
CA ARG A 94 -11.50 7.97 0.20
C ARG A 94 -10.90 6.87 -0.66
N LEU A 95 -11.09 5.63 -0.21
CA LEU A 95 -10.82 4.44 -0.99
C LEU A 95 -12.16 3.85 -1.47
N MET A 96 -12.17 3.30 -2.68
CA MET A 96 -13.21 2.38 -3.12
C MET A 96 -12.55 1.12 -3.65
N LEU A 97 -13.19 -0.02 -3.39
CA LEU A 97 -12.71 -1.33 -3.79
C LEU A 97 -13.73 -1.92 -4.75
N THR A 98 -13.26 -2.66 -5.75
CA THR A 98 -14.14 -3.58 -6.47
C THR A 98 -14.51 -4.76 -5.59
N ASP A 99 -15.53 -5.51 -6.01
CA ASP A 99 -15.82 -6.78 -5.37
C ASP A 99 -14.59 -7.72 -5.46
N PRO A 100 -14.23 -8.40 -4.37
CA PRO A 100 -13.11 -9.32 -4.39
C PRO A 100 -13.33 -10.51 -5.34
N ILE A 101 -12.33 -10.81 -6.17
CA ILE A 101 -12.33 -11.99 -7.04
C ILE A 101 -11.16 -12.93 -6.69
N PRO A 102 -11.29 -14.26 -6.87
CA PRO A 102 -10.17 -15.17 -6.70
C PRO A 102 -9.01 -14.86 -7.66
N CYS A 103 -7.77 -14.92 -7.19
CA CYS A 103 -6.58 -14.82 -8.02
C CYS A 103 -6.32 -16.19 -8.69
N PRO A 104 -6.32 -16.27 -10.04
CA PRO A 104 -6.13 -17.54 -10.74
C PRO A 104 -4.68 -18.01 -10.72
N VAL A 105 -3.73 -17.07 -10.61
CA VAL A 105 -2.28 -17.36 -10.62
C VAL A 105 -1.80 -17.90 -9.28
N ARG A 106 -2.48 -17.55 -8.18
CA ARG A 106 -2.06 -17.90 -6.83
C ARG A 106 -3.23 -18.42 -6.00
N THR A 107 -3.25 -19.74 -5.80
CA THR A 107 -4.26 -20.42 -4.99
C THR A 107 -4.38 -19.82 -3.59
N GLY A 108 -5.61 -19.61 -3.14
CA GLY A 108 -5.91 -19.02 -1.83
C GLY A 108 -5.85 -17.48 -1.80
N TYR A 109 -5.33 -16.85 -2.85
CA TYR A 109 -5.24 -15.39 -2.94
C TYR A 109 -6.43 -14.80 -3.68
N TRP A 110 -6.76 -13.56 -3.34
CA TRP A 110 -7.86 -12.79 -3.88
C TRP A 110 -7.34 -11.44 -4.36
N TYR A 111 -8.11 -10.81 -5.24
CA TYR A 111 -7.78 -9.57 -5.92
C TYR A 111 -8.88 -8.54 -5.74
N VAL A 112 -8.48 -7.27 -5.63
CA VAL A 112 -9.33 -6.09 -5.79
C VAL A 112 -8.59 -5.01 -6.57
N SER A 113 -9.34 -4.22 -7.34
CA SER A 113 -8.88 -2.90 -7.80
C SER A 113 -9.17 -1.88 -6.71
N VAL A 114 -8.16 -1.09 -6.34
CA VAL A 114 -8.27 -0.04 -5.32
C VAL A 114 -8.30 1.31 -6.02
N LEU A 115 -9.42 2.01 -5.96
CA LEU A 115 -9.53 3.41 -6.39
C LEU A 115 -9.25 4.34 -5.23
N LEU A 116 -8.39 5.34 -5.47
CA LEU A 116 -7.98 6.35 -4.51
C LEU A 116 -8.48 7.71 -4.97
N PHE A 117 -9.38 8.30 -4.19
CA PHE A 117 -9.95 9.62 -4.45
C PHE A 117 -9.23 10.67 -3.62
N THR A 118 -8.94 11.81 -4.25
CA THR A 118 -8.22 12.95 -3.67
C THR A 118 -9.02 14.23 -3.92
N ASP A 119 -8.43 15.39 -3.66
CA ASP A 119 -8.98 16.69 -4.10
C ASP A 119 -8.95 16.87 -5.64
N LYS A 120 -8.30 15.95 -6.37
CA LYS A 120 -8.19 15.99 -7.83
C LYS A 120 -9.35 15.24 -8.50
N PRO A 121 -9.79 15.71 -9.68
CA PRO A 121 -10.95 15.15 -10.37
C PRO A 121 -10.73 13.75 -10.94
N VAL A 122 -9.47 13.35 -11.15
CA VAL A 122 -9.12 12.04 -11.70
C VAL A 122 -8.59 11.16 -10.56
N PRO A 123 -9.27 10.06 -10.19
CA PRO A 123 -8.79 9.14 -9.18
C PRO A 123 -7.55 8.36 -9.65
N LEU A 124 -6.83 7.83 -8.68
CA LEU A 124 -5.75 6.88 -8.93
C LEU A 124 -6.31 5.46 -8.78
N ILE A 125 -5.76 4.48 -9.51
CA ILE A 125 -6.17 3.08 -9.43
C ILE A 125 -4.93 2.20 -9.28
N LEU A 126 -5.00 1.18 -8.41
CA LEU A 126 -3.92 0.21 -8.25
C LEU A 126 -4.46 -1.21 -8.04
N PRO A 127 -3.69 -2.25 -8.44
CA PRO A 127 -4.03 -3.63 -8.14
C PRO A 127 -3.66 -3.98 -6.70
N TYR A 128 -4.45 -4.82 -6.04
CA TYR A 128 -4.07 -5.41 -4.77
C TYR A 128 -4.39 -6.89 -4.73
N THR A 129 -3.43 -7.71 -4.34
CA THR A 129 -3.63 -9.14 -4.08
C THR A 129 -3.31 -9.48 -2.64
N TYR A 130 -4.08 -10.40 -2.06
CA TYR A 130 -3.96 -10.76 -0.65
C TYR A 130 -4.40 -12.19 -0.41
N GLU A 131 -3.83 -12.82 0.62
CA GLU A 131 -4.26 -14.14 1.06
C GLU A 131 -5.66 -14.03 1.70
N LYS A 132 -6.60 -14.87 1.26
CA LYS A 132 -7.96 -14.82 1.82
C LYS A 132 -7.96 -15.23 3.28
N ASN A 133 -8.38 -14.29 4.12
CA ASN A 133 -8.54 -14.49 5.54
C ASN A 133 -9.92 -13.99 5.98
N LYS A 134 -10.65 -14.81 6.76
CA LYS A 134 -11.99 -14.47 7.28
C LYS A 134 -12.03 -13.19 8.13
N HIS A 135 -10.89 -12.84 8.73
CA HIS A 135 -10.70 -11.66 9.56
C HIS A 135 -10.28 -10.42 8.77
N ASN A 136 -9.71 -10.58 7.56
CA ASN A 136 -9.36 -9.43 6.74
C ASN A 136 -10.63 -8.89 6.07
N LYS A 137 -11.07 -7.72 6.54
CA LYS A 137 -12.25 -7.01 5.98
C LYS A 137 -11.89 -5.99 4.91
N LEU A 138 -10.61 -5.88 4.53
CA LEU A 138 -10.11 -4.81 3.66
C LEU A 138 -10.43 -3.42 4.21
N ALA A 139 -10.55 -3.29 5.54
CA ALA A 139 -10.91 -2.04 6.21
C ALA A 139 -9.70 -1.16 6.50
N GLU A 140 -8.54 -1.76 6.81
CA GLU A 140 -7.34 -1.01 7.17
C GLU A 140 -6.28 -1.12 6.08
N TRP A 141 -5.68 0.02 5.73
CA TRP A 141 -4.70 0.12 4.65
C TRP A 141 -3.50 0.97 5.06
N VAL A 142 -2.32 0.58 4.58
CA VAL A 142 -1.10 1.38 4.64
C VAL A 142 -0.47 1.42 3.24
N PHE A 143 -0.31 2.63 2.70
CA PHE A 143 0.42 2.87 1.46
C PHE A 143 1.83 3.35 1.77
N ILE A 144 2.82 2.83 1.04
CA ILE A 144 4.22 3.21 1.15
C ILE A 144 4.72 3.64 -0.23
N ASN A 145 5.21 4.87 -0.34
CA ASN A 145 5.69 5.44 -1.59
C ASN A 145 7.22 5.28 -1.76
N ASN A 146 7.77 5.77 -2.87
CA ASN A 146 9.21 5.68 -3.16
C ASN A 146 10.11 6.44 -2.16
N ASN A 147 9.55 7.36 -1.39
CA ASN A 147 10.27 8.12 -0.36
C ASN A 147 10.16 7.43 1.02
N MET A 148 9.67 6.19 1.07
CA MET A 148 9.39 5.44 2.30
C MET A 148 8.35 6.12 3.22
N ALA A 149 7.63 7.13 2.72
CA ALA A 149 6.56 7.77 3.45
C ALA A 149 5.37 6.82 3.54
N ARG A 150 4.80 6.69 4.75
CA ARG A 150 3.69 5.80 5.06
C ARG A 150 2.43 6.63 5.30
N SER A 151 1.34 6.25 4.65
CA SER A 151 0.01 6.82 4.90
C SER A 151 -0.97 5.73 5.28
N ARG A 152 -1.73 5.94 6.36
CA ARG A 152 -2.72 4.99 6.88
C ARG A 152 -4.13 5.44 6.54
N HIS A 153 -4.95 4.52 6.06
CA HIS A 153 -6.34 4.78 5.72
C HIS A 153 -7.26 3.70 6.28
N ALA A 154 -8.44 4.12 6.67
CA ALA A 154 -9.54 3.23 7.02
C ALA A 154 -10.65 3.37 5.96
N VAL A 155 -11.24 2.23 5.59
CA VAL A 155 -12.41 2.13 4.73
C VAL A 155 -13.60 1.83 5.60
N ASN A 156 -14.53 2.77 5.64
CA ASN A 156 -15.82 2.55 6.28
C ASN A 156 -16.77 1.96 5.22
N PHE A 157 -17.00 0.66 5.30
CA PHE A 157 -18.11 0.04 4.58
C PHE A 157 -19.40 0.54 5.26
N ALA A 158 -20.29 1.16 4.49
CA ALA A 158 -21.61 1.49 5.02
C ALA A 158 -22.36 0.17 5.28
N ASP A 159 -22.85 -0.01 6.51
CA ASP A 159 -23.69 -1.14 6.92
C ASP A 159 -25.07 -1.12 6.25
#